data_AF-A0A9E2PYQ7-F1
#
_entry.id   AF-A0A9E2PYQ7-F1
#
_cell.length_a   1.000
_cell.length_b   1.000
_cell.length_c   1.000
_cell.angle_alpha   90.00
_cell.angle_beta   90.00
_cell.angle_gamma   90.00
#
_symmetry.space_group_name_H-M   'P 1'
#
loop_
_entity.id
_entity.type
_entity.pdbx_description
1 polymer ?
#
loop_
_entity_poly.entity_id
_entity_poly.type
_entity_poly.pdbx_seq_one_letter_code
_entity_poly.pdbx_strand_id
1 'polypeptide(L)'
;GMSIAYSQVGVCHALSYGLSFVLGIHHGIGNCIVFDYLEEFYPEGVHEFRRMMEKQDIKLPHNITAGIEGSKLEKMADVALMLEPLWENALGSEWKKVMNRERIKELYKQM
;
A
#
# COMPACT_ATOMS: atom_id res chain seq x y z
N GLY A 1 -0.62 -5.72 -16.97
CA GLY A 1 -0.94 -5.47 -18.40
C GLY A 1 0.35 -5.24 -19.18
N MET A 2 0.27 -4.90 -20.47
CA MET A 2 1.44 -4.73 -21.35
C MET A 2 2.45 -3.68 -20.84
N SER A 3 1.98 -2.64 -20.14
CA SER A 3 2.86 -1.61 -19.55
C SER A 3 3.82 -2.17 -18.49
N ILE A 4 3.41 -3.21 -17.75
CA ILE A 4 4.23 -3.87 -16.71
C ILE A 4 5.25 -4.85 -17.32
N ALA A 5 5.17 -5.16 -18.62
CA ALA A 5 6.17 -6.01 -19.26
C ALA A 5 7.57 -5.38 -19.25
N TYR A 6 7.63 -4.04 -19.24
CA TYR A 6 8.87 -3.25 -19.23
C TYR A 6 8.91 -2.25 -18.07
N SER A 7 8.04 -2.42 -17.07
CA SER A 7 8.03 -1.59 -15.87
C SER A 7 7.71 -2.46 -14.65
N GLN A 8 7.65 -1.84 -13.48
CA GLN A 8 7.28 -2.49 -12.25
C GLN A 8 6.26 -1.63 -11.50
N VAL A 9 5.48 -2.25 -10.62
CA VAL A 9 4.63 -1.53 -9.66
C VAL A 9 5.45 -0.99 -8.48
N GLY A 10 4.82 -0.34 -7.51
CA GLY A 10 5.53 0.38 -6.44
C GLY A 10 4.89 0.24 -5.06
N VAL A 11 5.02 1.30 -4.25
CA VAL A 11 4.60 1.39 -2.84
C VAL A 11 3.21 0.83 -2.59
N CYS A 12 2.23 1.20 -3.43
CA CYS A 12 0.84 0.75 -3.31
C CYS A 12 0.71 -0.77 -3.32
N HIS A 13 1.32 -1.42 -4.31
CA HIS A 13 1.22 -2.87 -4.42
C HIS A 13 1.98 -3.55 -3.28
N ALA A 14 3.15 -3.04 -2.91
CA ALA A 14 3.94 -3.63 -1.83
C ALA A 14 3.19 -3.69 -0.49
N LEU A 15 2.46 -2.62 -0.13
CA LEU A 15 1.62 -2.58 1.07
C LEU A 15 0.33 -3.42 0.90
N SER A 16 -0.29 -3.37 -0.29
CA SER A 16 -1.52 -4.13 -0.57
C SER A 16 -1.31 -5.65 -0.46
N TYR A 17 -0.11 -6.14 -0.79
CA TYR A 17 0.26 -7.55 -0.56
C TYR A 17 0.17 -7.95 0.91
N GLY A 18 0.58 -7.09 1.85
CA GLY A 18 0.47 -7.37 3.29
C GLY A 18 -0.99 -7.46 3.75
N LEU A 19 -1.84 -6.53 3.30
CA LEU A 19 -3.28 -6.58 3.54
C LEU A 19 -3.91 -7.86 3.00
N SER A 20 -3.57 -8.24 1.77
CA SER A 20 -4.15 -9.41 1.12
C SER A 20 -3.69 -10.70 1.80
N PHE A 21 -2.40 -10.85 2.06
CA PHE A 21 -1.85 -12.08 2.60
C PHE A 21 -2.24 -12.34 4.05
N VAL A 22 -2.36 -11.29 4.88
CA VAL A 22 -2.61 -11.44 6.32
C VAL A 22 -4.08 -11.26 6.70
N LEU A 23 -4.79 -10.33 6.03
CA LEU A 23 -6.18 -10.02 6.35
C LEU A 23 -7.18 -10.59 5.33
N GLY A 24 -6.70 -11.20 4.23
CA GLY A 24 -7.56 -11.75 3.19
C GLY A 24 -8.27 -10.70 2.33
N ILE A 25 -7.82 -9.43 2.39
CA ILE A 25 -8.41 -8.35 1.59
C ILE A 25 -8.13 -8.60 0.11
N HIS A 26 -9.17 -8.58 -0.72
CA HIS A 26 -9.04 -8.80 -2.15
C HIS A 26 -8.20 -7.71 -2.83
N HIS A 27 -7.38 -8.10 -3.80
CA HIS A 27 -6.36 -7.24 -4.42
C HIS A 27 -6.86 -5.86 -4.85
N GLY A 28 -7.96 -5.79 -5.60
CA GLY A 28 -8.49 -4.51 -6.11
C GLY A 28 -8.83 -3.52 -5.00
N ILE A 29 -9.62 -3.97 -4.01
CA ILE A 29 -9.99 -3.13 -2.87
C ILE A 29 -8.79 -2.85 -1.96
N GLY A 30 -7.88 -3.81 -1.78
CA GLY A 30 -6.64 -3.62 -1.01
C GLY A 30 -5.77 -2.51 -1.60
N ASN A 31 -5.63 -2.46 -2.93
CA ASN A 31 -4.93 -1.37 -3.60
C ASN A 31 -5.63 -0.03 -3.37
N CYS A 32 -6.95 0.03 -3.49
CA CYS A 32 -7.71 1.26 -3.27
C CYS A 32 -7.54 1.79 -1.83
N ILE A 33 -7.66 0.91 -0.82
CA ILE A 33 -7.47 1.25 0.59
C ILE A 33 -6.07 1.81 0.78
N VAL A 34 -5.04 1.09 0.34
CA VAL A 34 -3.66 1.55 0.49
C VAL A 34 -3.44 2.88 -0.20
N PHE A 35 -3.88 3.01 -1.45
CA PHE A 35 -3.61 4.18 -2.28
C PHE A 35 -4.19 5.46 -1.67
N ASP A 36 -5.30 5.38 -0.93
CA ASP A 36 -5.89 6.52 -0.22
C ASP A 36 -4.98 7.10 0.87
N TYR A 37 -3.95 6.38 1.33
CA TYR A 37 -2.95 6.85 2.31
C TYR A 37 -1.59 7.20 1.69
N LEU A 38 -1.45 7.15 0.36
CA LEU A 38 -0.16 7.33 -0.31
C LEU A 38 -0.01 8.70 -1.01
N GLU A 39 -0.68 9.72 -0.49
CA GLU A 39 -0.60 11.09 -1.02
C GLU A 39 0.84 11.63 -1.01
N GLU A 40 1.66 11.23 -0.02
CA GLU A 40 3.09 11.56 0.05
C GLU A 40 3.87 11.06 -1.18
N PHE A 41 3.49 9.91 -1.74
CA PHE A 41 4.21 9.28 -2.86
C PHE A 41 3.58 9.57 -4.22
N TYR A 42 2.26 9.73 -4.25
CA TYR A 42 1.48 9.86 -5.48
C TYR A 42 0.44 10.99 -5.36
N PRO A 43 0.82 12.24 -5.07
CA PRO A 43 -0.12 13.29 -4.68
C PRO A 43 -1.19 13.53 -5.76
N GLU A 44 -0.78 13.76 -7.00
CA GLU A 44 -1.70 13.98 -8.12
C GLU A 44 -2.63 12.78 -8.35
N GLY A 45 -2.07 11.56 -8.27
CA GLY A 45 -2.82 10.32 -8.45
C GLY A 45 -3.85 10.07 -7.36
N VAL A 46 -3.51 10.34 -6.10
CA VAL A 46 -4.43 10.19 -4.96
C VAL A 46 -5.54 11.24 -5.03
N HIS A 47 -5.23 12.49 -5.37
CA HIS A 47 -6.25 13.51 -5.57
C HIS A 47 -7.20 13.16 -6.72
N GLU A 48 -6.66 12.65 -7.83
CA GLU A 48 -7.49 12.19 -8.94
C GLU A 48 -8.37 11.00 -8.54
N PHE A 49 -7.79 10.01 -7.85
CA PHE A 49 -8.50 8.84 -7.35
C PHE A 49 -9.65 9.23 -6.41
N ARG A 50 -9.43 10.13 -5.45
CA ARG A 50 -10.48 10.61 -4.54
C ARG A 50 -11.63 11.31 -5.28
N ARG A 51 -11.32 12.12 -6.31
CA ARG A 51 -12.36 12.71 -7.20
C ARG A 51 -13.14 11.65 -7.97
N MET A 52 -12.47 10.59 -8.42
CA MET A 52 -13.13 9.47 -9.09
C MET A 52 -14.06 8.70 -8.14
N MET A 53 -13.63 8.48 -6.89
CA MET A 53 -14.47 7.86 -5.86
C MET A 53 -15.71 8.70 -5.56
N GLU A 54 -15.55 10.00 -5.35
CA GLU A 54 -16.66 10.93 -5.10
C GLU A 54 -17.68 10.91 -6.26
N LYS A 55 -17.20 10.99 -7.50
CA LYS A 55 -18.05 10.96 -8.70
C LYS A 55 -18.88 9.67 -8.82
N GLN A 56 -18.38 8.56 -8.28
CA GLN A 56 -19.01 7.23 -8.36
C GLN A 56 -19.66 6.79 -7.04
N ASP A 57 -19.75 7.68 -6.04
CA ASP A 57 -20.23 7.39 -4.68
C ASP A 57 -19.59 6.14 -4.05
N ILE A 58 -18.28 5.99 -4.24
CA ILE A 58 -17.51 4.90 -3.65
C ILE A 58 -17.05 5.29 -2.25
N LYS A 59 -17.33 4.43 -1.28
CA LYS A 59 -16.86 4.54 0.11
C LYS A 59 -15.94 3.38 0.42
N LEU A 60 -14.70 3.70 0.80
CA LEU A 60 -13.75 2.68 1.24
C LEU A 60 -14.01 2.29 2.71
N PRO A 61 -13.70 1.04 3.08
CA PRO A 61 -13.66 0.69 4.49
C PRO A 61 -12.48 1.41 5.16
N HIS A 62 -12.73 1.96 6.34
CA HIS A 62 -11.71 2.60 7.19
C HIS A 62 -11.53 1.81 8.48
N ASN A 63 -10.40 2.02 9.16
CA ASN A 63 -10.04 1.34 10.40
C ASN A 63 -9.91 -0.17 10.24
N ILE A 64 -9.44 -0.63 9.07
CA ILE A 64 -9.31 -2.07 8.74
C ILE A 64 -8.21 -2.77 9.55
N THR A 65 -7.27 -2.00 10.09
CA THR A 65 -6.22 -2.49 10.99
C THR A 65 -6.42 -2.04 12.44
N ALA A 66 -7.53 -1.39 12.76
CA ALA A 66 -7.80 -0.97 14.14
C ALA A 66 -7.86 -2.19 15.08
N GLY A 67 -7.02 -2.18 16.11
CA GLY A 67 -6.93 -3.28 17.07
C GLY A 67 -6.26 -4.54 16.52
N ILE A 68 -5.56 -4.48 15.37
CA ILE A 68 -4.80 -5.61 14.86
C ILE A 68 -3.74 -6.05 15.88
N GLU A 69 -3.63 -7.36 16.08
CA GLU A 69 -2.59 -7.96 16.91
C GLU A 69 -1.19 -7.57 16.40
N GLY A 70 -0.28 -7.25 17.32
CA GLY A 70 1.08 -6.86 16.97
C GLY A 70 1.80 -7.91 16.10
N SER A 71 1.54 -9.20 16.32
CA SER A 71 2.07 -10.31 15.53
C SER A 71 1.62 -10.28 14.06
N LYS A 72 0.35 -9.95 13.80
CA LYS A 72 -0.18 -9.81 12.44
C LYS A 72 0.41 -8.58 11.75
N LEU A 73 0.55 -7.47 12.49
CA LEU A 73 1.19 -6.27 11.97
C LEU A 73 2.66 -6.50 11.59
N GLU A 74 3.42 -7.25 12.41
CA GLU A 74 4.78 -7.67 12.06
C GLU A 74 4.79 -8.50 10.78
N LYS A 75 3.89 -9.48 10.67
CA LYS A 75 3.79 -10.34 9.48
C LYS A 75 3.45 -9.55 8.22
N MET A 76 2.58 -8.53 8.31
CA MET A 76 2.27 -7.64 7.19
C MET A 76 3.50 -6.84 6.76
N ALA A 77 4.30 -6.38 7.73
CA ALA A 77 5.56 -5.68 7.45
C ALA A 77 6.61 -6.61 6.84
N ASP A 78 6.71 -7.87 7.29
CA ASP A 78 7.57 -8.89 6.68
C ASP A 78 7.25 -9.09 5.20
N VAL A 79 5.96 -9.29 4.89
CA VAL A 79 5.48 -9.48 3.51
C VAL A 79 5.84 -8.30 2.64
N ALA A 80 5.58 -7.07 3.12
CA ALA A 80 5.87 -5.86 2.38
C ALA A 80 7.39 -5.70 2.14
N LEU A 81 8.22 -5.92 3.16
CA LEU A 81 9.69 -5.76 3.07
C LEU A 81 10.36 -6.73 2.11
N MET A 82 9.80 -7.93 1.91
CA MET A 82 10.34 -8.90 0.95
C MET A 82 10.16 -8.48 -0.52
N LEU A 83 9.31 -7.49 -0.80
CA LEU A 83 9.02 -7.01 -2.15
C LEU A 83 10.04 -5.96 -2.62
N GLU A 84 11.34 -6.22 -2.42
CA GLU A 84 12.43 -5.27 -2.71
C GLU A 84 12.36 -4.66 -4.12
N PRO A 85 12.06 -5.42 -5.21
CA PRO A 85 11.98 -4.84 -6.55
C PRO A 85 10.91 -3.75 -6.71
N LEU A 86 9.82 -3.81 -5.94
CA LEU A 86 8.76 -2.80 -5.98
C LEU A 86 9.20 -1.51 -5.27
N TRP A 87 9.90 -1.67 -4.14
CA TRP A 87 10.44 -0.54 -3.40
C TRP A 87 11.55 0.18 -4.16
N GLU A 88 12.46 -0.58 -4.76
CA GLU A 88 13.55 -0.03 -5.56
C GLU A 88 13.01 0.70 -6.79
N ASN A 89 12.00 0.14 -7.47
CA ASN A 89 11.35 0.81 -8.59
C ASN A 89 10.69 2.15 -8.20
N ALA A 90 10.12 2.24 -6.99
CA ALA A 90 9.41 3.43 -6.56
C ALA A 90 10.32 4.50 -5.91
N LEU A 91 11.36 4.09 -5.19
CA LEU A 91 12.13 4.95 -4.28
C LEU A 91 13.65 4.89 -4.51
N GLY A 92 14.11 4.07 -5.47
CA GLY A 92 15.52 3.88 -5.80
C GLY A 92 16.25 2.85 -4.91
N SER A 93 17.53 2.64 -5.18
CA SER A 93 18.36 1.61 -4.51
C SER A 93 18.44 1.77 -2.99
N GLU A 94 18.31 2.99 -2.49
CA GLU A 94 18.37 3.33 -1.07
C GLU A 94 17.00 3.36 -0.38
N TRP A 95 15.98 2.70 -0.97
CA TRP A 95 14.60 2.74 -0.50
C TRP A 95 14.43 2.43 0.99
N LYS A 96 15.28 1.56 1.57
CA LYS A 96 15.22 1.18 3.00
C LYS A 96 15.44 2.37 3.95
N LYS A 97 16.04 3.47 3.48
CA LYS A 97 16.17 4.72 4.25
C LYS A 97 14.84 5.48 4.37
N VAL A 98 13.97 5.33 3.37
CA VAL A 98 12.66 5.99 3.30
C VAL A 98 11.57 5.06 3.86
N MET A 99 11.58 3.80 3.46
CA MET A 99 10.60 2.78 3.80
C MET A 99 11.23 1.66 4.63
N ASN A 100 11.50 1.97 5.90
CA ASN A 100 11.92 0.98 6.87
C ASN A 100 10.71 0.25 7.49
N ARG A 101 10.96 -0.77 8.31
CA ARG A 101 9.92 -1.56 8.99
C ARG A 101 8.95 -0.70 9.79
N GLU A 102 9.47 0.29 10.53
CA GLU A 102 8.67 1.15 11.39
C GLU A 102 7.71 1.99 10.56
N ARG A 103 8.20 2.62 9.49
CA ARG A 103 7.38 3.40 8.55
C ARG A 103 6.28 2.56 7.90
N ILE A 104 6.60 1.34 7.48
CA ILE A 104 5.60 0.41 6.93
C ILE A 104 4.50 0.10 7.97
N LYS A 105 4.89 -0.17 9.22
CA LYS A 105 3.94 -0.44 10.30
C LYS A 105 3.10 0.79 10.64
N GLU A 106 3.66 1.99 10.59
CA GLU A 106 2.92 3.24 10.78
C GLU A 106 1.84 3.43 9.71
N LEU A 107 2.19 3.24 8.44
CA LEU A 107 1.22 3.31 7.34
C LEU A 107 0.10 2.29 7.51
N TYR A 108 0.43 1.05 7.87
CA TYR A 108 -0.61 0.06 8.14
C TYR A 108 -1.55 0.48 9.26
N LYS A 109 -1.02 1.00 10.38
CA LYS A 109 -1.84 1.44 11.53
C LYS A 109 -2.80 2.60 11.21
N GLN A 110 -2.55 3.34 10.13
CA GLN A 110 -3.45 4.41 9.69
C GLN A 110 -4.66 3.87 8.93
N MET A 111 -4.60 2.63 8.41
CA MET A 111 -5.63 1.99 7.58
C MET A 111 -6.71 1.32 8.42
#